data_AF-K1TXR8-F1
#
_entry.id   AF-K1TXR8-F1
#
_cell.length_a   1.000
_cell.length_b   1.000
_cell.length_c   1.000
_cell.angle_alpha   90.00
_cell.angle_beta   90.00
_cell.angle_gamma   90.00
#
_symmetry.space_group_name_H-M   'P 1'
#
loop_
_entity.id
_entity.type
_entity.pdbx_description
1 polymer ?
#
loop_
_entity_poly.entity_id
_entity_poly.type
_entity_poly.pdbx_seq_one_letter_code
_entity_poly.pdbx_strand_id
1 'polypeptide(L)'
;MGENTYHPTHYGEAEEVLQISEHILTECDALKTACPQEDLSAFISLIYFPACGTANLMKMWILTGRNHLYAKQNRVAANRLADEVQACIEADEALVNEYHTVDGGKYYGFGLSEHIGFVYWNDEDNKLPIRMYITPANRPRMIVSRVEDTEYATGFWWNGHKPQVWQDFCGRMSARLR
;
A
#
# COMPACT_ATOMS: atom_id res chain seq x y z
N MET A 1 -2.35 -11.84 2.31
CA MET A 1 -2.48 -10.63 1.46
C MET A 1 -1.28 -10.57 0.52
N GLY A 2 -1.44 -10.11 -0.72
CA GLY A 2 -0.33 -10.00 -1.69
C GLY A 2 -0.49 -8.80 -2.63
N GLU A 3 0.52 -8.52 -3.44
CA GLU A 3 0.61 -7.30 -4.27
C GLU A 3 -0.41 -7.24 -5.41
N ASN A 4 -0.98 -8.39 -5.80
CA ASN A 4 -1.97 -8.49 -6.88
C ASN A 4 -3.41 -8.68 -6.37
N THR A 5 -3.63 -8.57 -5.05
CA THR A 5 -4.99 -8.74 -4.49
C THR A 5 -5.93 -7.62 -4.92
N TYR A 6 -5.47 -6.36 -4.86
CA TYR A 6 -6.17 -5.21 -5.44
C TYR A 6 -5.43 -4.73 -6.68
N HIS A 7 -6.15 -4.48 -7.75
CA HIS A 7 -5.56 -3.94 -8.95
C HIS A 7 -5.09 -2.48 -8.71
N PRO A 8 -3.85 -2.10 -9.07
CA PRO A 8 -3.30 -0.79 -8.68
C PRO A 8 -4.08 0.44 -9.21
N THR A 9 -4.85 0.27 -10.29
CA THR A 9 -5.56 1.37 -10.96
C THR A 9 -7.03 1.10 -11.28
N HIS A 10 -7.50 -0.15 -11.33
CA HIS A 10 -8.84 -0.39 -11.87
C HIS A 10 -9.91 -0.03 -10.83
N TYR A 11 -10.95 0.68 -11.27
CA TYR A 11 -12.14 1.04 -10.47
C TYR A 11 -11.86 1.83 -9.18
N GLY A 12 -10.62 2.25 -8.95
CA GLY A 12 -10.21 2.92 -7.71
C GLY A 12 -10.12 2.00 -6.48
N GLU A 13 -10.23 0.68 -6.61
CA GLU A 13 -10.35 -0.22 -5.46
C GLU A 13 -9.15 -0.15 -4.51
N ALA A 14 -7.94 -0.16 -5.06
CA ALA A 14 -6.71 -0.07 -4.27
C ALA A 14 -6.58 1.30 -3.61
N GLU A 15 -7.05 2.37 -4.27
CA GLU A 15 -7.01 3.72 -3.72
C GLU A 15 -8.00 3.90 -2.58
N GLU A 16 -9.22 3.37 -2.70
CA GLU A 16 -10.23 3.40 -1.64
C GLU A 16 -9.73 2.67 -0.38
N VAL A 17 -9.19 1.45 -0.54
CA VAL A 17 -8.66 0.67 0.59
C VAL A 17 -7.43 1.33 1.20
N LEU A 18 -6.57 1.97 0.39
CA LEU A 18 -5.43 2.74 0.88
C LEU A 18 -5.90 3.91 1.74
N GLN A 19 -6.88 4.70 1.27
CA GLN A 19 -7.43 5.83 2.01
C GLN A 19 -8.08 5.40 3.33
N ILE A 20 -8.83 4.30 3.32
CA ILE A 20 -9.40 3.72 4.55
C ILE A 20 -8.29 3.31 5.52
N SER A 21 -7.24 2.65 5.01
CA SER A 21 -6.11 2.21 5.83
C SER A 21 -5.38 3.40 6.46
N GLU A 22 -5.12 4.46 5.68
CA GLU A 22 -4.48 5.68 6.18
C GLU A 22 -5.34 6.44 7.18
N HIS A 23 -6.66 6.46 6.98
CA HIS A 23 -7.60 7.04 7.93
C HIS A 23 -7.58 6.27 9.25
N ILE A 24 -7.64 4.93 9.23
CA ILE A 24 -7.56 4.10 10.43
C ILE A 24 -6.27 4.36 11.20
N LEU A 25 -5.12 4.39 10.52
CA LEU A 25 -3.82 4.66 11.15
C LEU A 25 -3.81 6.03 11.84
N THR A 26 -4.31 7.06 11.15
CA THR A 26 -4.35 8.44 11.67
C THR A 26 -5.28 8.55 12.88
N GLU A 27 -6.48 7.99 12.80
CA GLU A 27 -7.45 8.00 13.91
C GLU A 27 -6.95 7.20 15.12
N CYS A 28 -6.34 6.04 14.89
CA CYS A 28 -5.78 5.21 15.96
C CYS A 28 -4.65 5.93 16.70
N ASP A 29 -3.76 6.63 15.98
CA ASP A 29 -2.70 7.43 16.60
C ASP A 29 -3.25 8.60 17.42
N ALA A 30 -4.28 9.28 16.90
CA ALA A 30 -4.96 10.36 17.62
C ALA A 30 -5.63 9.85 18.91
N LEU A 31 -6.35 8.73 18.82
CA LEU A 31 -7.02 8.10 19.96
C LEU A 31 -6.02 7.58 20.99
N LYS A 32 -4.91 6.99 20.56
CA LYS A 32 -3.82 6.56 21.44
C LYS A 32 -3.25 7.72 22.24
N THR A 33 -3.05 8.86 21.57
CA THR A 33 -2.54 10.10 22.19
C THR A 33 -3.53 10.68 23.21
N ALA A 34 -4.83 10.56 22.94
CA ALA A 34 -5.89 11.05 23.83
C ALA A 34 -6.26 10.06 24.97
N CYS A 35 -5.80 8.81 24.91
CA CYS A 35 -6.18 7.77 25.85
C CYS A 35 -5.54 8.00 27.23
N PRO A 36 -6.30 7.92 28.33
CA PRO A 36 -5.76 7.96 29.68
C PRO A 36 -4.72 6.85 29.91
N GLN A 37 -3.67 7.15 30.67
CA GLN A 37 -2.57 6.20 30.92
C GLN A 37 -3.04 4.88 31.57
N GLU A 38 -4.09 4.93 32.38
CA GLU A 38 -4.71 3.78 33.05
C GLU A 38 -5.39 2.81 32.06
N ASP A 39 -5.91 3.31 30.94
CA ASP A 39 -6.61 2.52 29.92
C ASP A 39 -5.73 2.21 28.70
N LEU A 40 -4.58 2.89 28.56
CA LEU A 40 -3.71 2.81 27.39
C LEU A 40 -3.28 1.39 27.04
N SER A 41 -2.98 0.58 28.05
CA SER A 41 -2.60 -0.84 27.86
C SER A 41 -3.71 -1.66 27.20
N ALA A 42 -4.95 -1.50 27.68
CA ALA A 42 -6.12 -2.17 27.13
C ALA A 42 -6.44 -1.65 25.72
N PHE A 43 -6.36 -0.33 25.52
CA PHE A 43 -6.55 0.29 24.22
C PHE A 43 -5.53 -0.22 23.18
N ILE A 44 -4.25 -0.27 23.54
CA ILE A 44 -3.20 -0.74 22.63
C ILE A 44 -3.48 -2.19 22.23
N SER A 45 -3.77 -3.04 23.20
CA SER A 45 -3.91 -4.48 23.00
C SER A 45 -5.18 -4.88 22.25
N LEU A 46 -6.30 -4.20 22.51
CA LEU A 46 -7.62 -4.58 21.99
C LEU A 46 -8.00 -3.84 20.70
N ILE A 47 -7.48 -2.64 20.49
CA ILE A 47 -7.91 -1.75 19.40
C ILE A 47 -6.73 -1.35 18.54
N TYR A 48 -5.73 -0.67 19.11
CA TYR A 48 -4.65 -0.05 18.33
C TYR A 48 -3.84 -1.08 17.53
N PHE A 49 -3.33 -2.12 18.19
CA PHE A 49 -2.50 -3.14 17.56
C PHE A 49 -3.22 -3.89 16.42
N PRO A 50 -4.41 -4.50 16.62
CA PRO A 50 -5.08 -5.20 15.54
C PRO A 50 -5.53 -4.27 14.40
N ALA A 51 -5.97 -3.03 14.71
CA ALA A 51 -6.39 -2.08 13.69
C ALA A 51 -5.19 -1.56 12.86
N CYS A 52 -4.13 -1.08 13.52
CA CYS A 52 -2.96 -0.54 12.85
C CYS A 52 -2.16 -1.63 12.15
N GLY A 53 -1.99 -2.82 12.75
CA GLY A 53 -1.31 -3.94 12.09
C GLY A 53 -2.01 -4.33 10.78
N THR A 54 -3.35 -4.46 10.82
CA THR A 54 -4.12 -4.77 9.61
C THR A 54 -4.03 -3.65 8.57
N ALA A 55 -4.26 -2.40 8.97
CA ALA A 55 -4.24 -1.26 8.05
C ALA A 55 -2.86 -1.05 7.42
N ASN A 56 -1.78 -1.18 8.22
CA ASN A 56 -0.41 -1.09 7.74
C ASN A 56 -0.09 -2.22 6.74
N LEU A 57 -0.50 -3.46 7.03
CA LEU A 57 -0.30 -4.61 6.13
C LEU A 57 -1.01 -4.40 4.78
N MET A 58 -2.25 -3.88 4.80
CA MET A 58 -3.01 -3.56 3.59
C MET A 58 -2.34 -2.45 2.78
N LYS A 59 -1.96 -1.36 3.45
CA LYS A 59 -1.21 -0.25 2.86
C LYS A 59 0.07 -0.75 2.18
N MET A 60 0.87 -1.55 2.88
CA MET A 60 2.13 -2.10 2.38
C MET A 60 1.98 -2.84 1.05
N TRP A 61 1.01 -3.74 0.94
CA TRP A 61 0.79 -4.53 -0.28
C TRP A 61 0.19 -3.71 -1.43
N ILE A 62 -0.69 -2.75 -1.13
CA ILE A 62 -1.22 -1.82 -2.14
C ILE A 62 -0.10 -0.95 -2.72
N LEU A 63 0.75 -0.39 -1.86
CA LEU A 63 1.90 0.40 -2.29
C LEU A 63 2.89 -0.44 -3.10
N THR A 64 3.06 -1.72 -2.76
CA THR A 64 3.89 -2.67 -3.52
C THR A 64 3.35 -2.89 -4.93
N GLY A 65 2.06 -3.19 -5.09
CA GLY A 65 1.44 -3.35 -6.41
C GLY A 65 1.58 -2.09 -7.28
N ARG A 66 1.41 -0.91 -6.65
CA ARG A 66 1.60 0.39 -7.32
C ARG A 66 3.06 0.65 -7.69
N ASN A 67 4.01 0.31 -6.81
CA ASN A 67 5.44 0.39 -7.08
C ASN A 67 5.82 -0.45 -8.30
N HIS A 68 5.35 -1.69 -8.39
CA HIS A 68 5.63 -2.58 -9.52
C HIS A 68 5.09 -2.03 -10.84
N LEU A 69 3.84 -1.54 -10.84
CA LEU A 69 3.24 -0.92 -12.02
C LEU A 69 4.07 0.29 -12.47
N TYR A 70 4.43 1.17 -11.53
CA TYR A 70 5.12 2.42 -11.85
C TYR A 70 6.57 2.16 -12.30
N ALA A 71 7.23 1.16 -11.73
CA ALA A 71 8.57 0.74 -12.14
C ALA A 71 8.56 0.16 -13.56
N LYS A 72 7.58 -0.69 -13.91
CA LYS A 72 7.39 -1.20 -15.28
C LYS A 72 7.18 -0.07 -16.31
N GLN A 73 6.59 1.04 -15.88
CA GLN A 73 6.37 2.26 -16.68
C GLN A 73 7.56 3.24 -16.63
N ASN A 74 8.65 2.92 -15.92
CA ASN A 74 9.81 3.78 -15.68
C ASN A 74 9.45 5.16 -15.10
N ARG A 75 8.44 5.21 -14.21
CA ARG A 75 8.01 6.41 -13.50
C ARG A 75 8.89 6.62 -12.27
N VAL A 76 9.50 7.80 -12.14
CA VAL A 76 10.36 8.15 -10.98
C VAL A 76 9.61 8.04 -9.65
N ALA A 77 8.29 8.23 -9.64
CA ALA A 77 7.44 8.02 -8.48
C ALA A 77 7.53 6.60 -7.89
N ALA A 78 7.96 5.59 -8.66
CA ALA A 78 8.17 4.24 -8.18
C ALA A 78 9.16 4.20 -7.00
N ASN A 79 10.24 4.99 -7.07
CA ASN A 79 11.28 4.99 -6.03
C ASN A 79 10.72 5.46 -4.68
N ARG A 80 9.88 6.51 -4.69
CA ARG A 80 9.20 6.96 -3.46
C ARG A 80 8.28 5.88 -2.89
N LEU A 81 7.52 5.19 -3.74
CA LEU A 81 6.67 4.10 -3.29
C LEU A 81 7.50 2.94 -2.70
N ALA A 82 8.69 2.67 -3.23
CA ALA A 82 9.60 1.68 -2.66
C ALA A 82 10.07 2.07 -1.25
N ASP A 83 10.35 3.36 -1.03
CA ASP A 83 10.69 3.89 0.30
C ASP A 83 9.50 3.80 1.27
N GLU A 84 8.29 4.10 0.80
CA GLU A 84 7.06 3.98 1.61
C GLU A 84 6.76 2.52 1.99
N VAL A 85 6.98 1.56 1.08
CA VAL A 85 6.87 0.13 1.39
C VAL A 85 7.87 -0.29 2.48
N GLN A 86 9.10 0.24 2.44
CA GLN A 86 10.08 -0.01 3.50
C GLN A 86 9.60 0.55 4.85
N ALA A 87 9.06 1.77 4.85
CA ALA A 87 8.51 2.38 6.06
C ALA A 87 7.36 1.54 6.66
N CYS A 88 6.52 0.92 5.82
CA CYS A 88 5.49 0.00 6.30
C CYS A 88 6.06 -1.28 6.94
N ILE A 89 7.15 -1.85 6.39
CA ILE A 89 7.83 -3.01 6.98
C ILE A 89 8.37 -2.65 8.37
N GLU A 90 9.02 -1.50 8.48
CA GLU A 90 9.55 -1.00 9.77
C GLU A 90 8.43 -0.69 10.77
N ALA A 91 7.32 -0.14 10.31
CA ALA A 91 6.15 0.13 11.15
C ALA A 91 5.49 -1.15 11.67
N ASP A 92 5.46 -2.23 10.87
CA ASP A 92 4.94 -3.53 11.29
C ASP A 92 5.74 -4.10 12.46
N GLU A 93 7.07 -4.11 12.33
CA GLU A 93 7.98 -4.53 13.39
C GLU A 93 7.83 -3.66 14.65
N ALA A 94 7.69 -2.34 14.47
CA ALA A 94 7.49 -1.41 15.58
C ALA A 94 6.17 -1.67 16.33
N LEU A 95 5.08 -1.96 15.62
CA LEU A 95 3.77 -2.28 16.20
C LEU A 95 3.82 -3.57 17.03
N VAL A 96 4.47 -4.62 16.50
CA VAL A 96 4.66 -5.89 17.21
C VAL A 96 5.51 -5.69 18.46
N ASN A 97 6.61 -4.96 18.35
CA ASN A 97 7.49 -4.67 19.48
C ASN A 97 6.79 -3.85 20.57
N GLU A 98 6.03 -2.82 20.19
CA GLU A 98 5.23 -2.07 21.15
C GLU A 98 4.27 -2.99 21.90
N TYR A 99 3.48 -3.79 21.16
CA TYR A 99 2.53 -4.72 21.74
C TYR A 99 3.18 -5.71 22.71
N HIS A 100 4.37 -6.22 22.38
CA HIS A 100 5.12 -7.12 23.27
C HIS A 100 5.57 -6.46 24.57
N THR A 101 5.72 -5.14 24.62
CA THR A 101 6.17 -4.41 25.82
C THR A 101 5.04 -3.92 26.72
N VAL A 102 3.80 -3.91 26.24
CA VAL A 102 2.61 -3.48 26.99
C VAL A 102 2.42 -4.29 28.27
N ASP A 103 1.91 -3.64 29.32
CA ASP A 103 1.60 -4.26 30.63
C ASP A 103 2.80 -4.97 31.28
N GLY A 104 4.01 -4.43 31.09
CA GLY A 104 5.24 -5.04 31.61
C GLY A 104 5.62 -6.34 30.89
N GLY A 105 5.27 -6.47 29.62
CA GLY A 105 5.62 -7.63 28.80
C GLY A 105 4.56 -8.73 28.78
N LYS A 106 3.34 -8.46 29.25
CA LYS A 106 2.28 -9.46 29.40
C LYS A 106 1.89 -10.15 28.09
N TYR A 107 2.00 -9.43 26.97
CA TYR A 107 1.66 -9.91 25.63
C TYR A 107 2.88 -10.33 24.80
N TYR A 108 4.05 -10.45 25.44
CA TYR A 108 5.25 -10.94 24.78
C TYR A 108 4.99 -12.30 24.13
N GLY A 109 5.36 -12.42 22.86
CA GLY A 109 5.18 -13.65 22.08
C GLY A 109 3.88 -13.75 21.29
N PHE A 110 2.84 -12.98 21.65
CA PHE A 110 1.52 -13.10 20.98
C PHE A 110 1.54 -12.59 19.53
N GLY A 111 2.50 -11.73 19.19
CA GLY A 111 2.70 -11.20 17.83
C GLY A 111 3.84 -11.85 17.05
N LEU A 112 4.42 -12.97 17.50
CA LEU A 112 5.59 -13.59 16.85
C LEU A 112 5.26 -14.45 15.63
N SER A 113 3.99 -14.71 15.34
CA SER A 113 3.63 -15.46 14.14
C SER A 113 4.08 -14.69 12.91
N GLU A 114 4.83 -15.34 12.03
CA GLU A 114 5.02 -14.87 10.66
C GLU A 114 3.65 -14.62 10.03
N HIS A 115 3.52 -13.52 9.29
CA HIS A 115 2.22 -13.11 8.75
C HIS A 115 2.32 -12.30 7.44
N ILE A 116 3.53 -12.09 6.91
CA ILE A 116 3.75 -11.33 5.67
C ILE A 116 4.15 -12.27 4.53
N GLY A 117 3.43 -12.16 3.40
CA GLY A 117 3.89 -12.69 2.12
C GLY A 117 4.03 -14.21 2.03
N PHE A 118 3.06 -14.94 2.59
CA PHE A 118 3.00 -16.39 2.51
C PHE A 118 2.84 -16.82 1.05
N VAL A 119 3.67 -17.78 0.63
CA VAL A 119 3.63 -18.38 -0.71
C VAL A 119 3.02 -19.78 -0.72
N TYR A 120 2.98 -20.41 0.45
CA TYR A 120 2.33 -21.69 0.72
C TYR A 120 1.24 -21.53 1.78
N TRP A 121 0.68 -22.65 2.24
CA TRP A 121 -0.30 -22.64 3.32
C TRP A 121 0.33 -22.31 4.69
N ASN A 122 1.65 -22.50 4.82
CA ASN A 122 2.48 -22.18 5.99
C ASN A 122 3.42 -20.99 5.70
N ASP A 123 4.24 -20.66 6.70
CA ASP A 123 5.21 -19.58 6.70
C ASP A 123 6.54 -19.93 5.99
N GLU A 124 6.71 -21.18 5.56
CA GLU A 124 7.89 -21.59 4.78
C GLU A 124 8.01 -20.75 3.50
N ASP A 125 9.22 -20.24 3.25
CA ASP A 125 9.55 -19.37 2.11
C ASP A 125 8.69 -18.10 1.99
N ASN A 126 8.10 -17.63 3.10
CA ASN A 126 7.43 -16.33 3.11
C ASN A 126 8.39 -15.22 2.67
N LYS A 127 7.85 -14.20 1.99
CA LYS A 127 8.66 -13.14 1.39
C LYS A 127 8.09 -11.78 1.72
N LEU A 128 8.95 -10.92 2.27
CA LEU A 128 8.66 -9.50 2.31
C LEU A 128 8.45 -8.95 0.89
N PRO A 129 7.69 -7.85 0.76
CA PRO A 129 7.42 -7.25 -0.54
C PRO A 129 8.70 -6.89 -1.29
N ILE A 130 8.78 -7.29 -2.57
CA ILE A 130 9.85 -6.88 -3.47
C ILE A 130 9.65 -5.41 -3.82
N ARG A 131 10.66 -4.58 -3.60
CA ARG A 131 10.67 -3.16 -3.94
C ARG A 131 11.45 -2.93 -5.22
N MET A 132 10.84 -2.29 -6.21
CA MET A 132 11.46 -1.97 -7.49
C MET A 132 11.91 -0.51 -7.54
N TYR A 133 13.14 -0.29 -7.96
CA TYR A 133 13.71 1.03 -8.21
C TYR A 133 14.02 1.21 -9.69
N ILE A 134 13.87 2.44 -10.18
CA ILE A 134 14.23 2.81 -11.55
C ILE A 134 15.28 3.92 -11.55
N THR A 135 16.06 3.93 -12.63
CA THR A 135 16.95 5.06 -12.94
C THR A 135 16.25 5.98 -13.95
N PRO A 136 16.18 7.30 -13.71
CA PRO A 136 15.58 8.23 -14.65
C PRO A 136 16.25 8.18 -16.03
N ALA A 137 15.47 8.41 -17.09
CA ALA A 137 16.01 8.43 -18.44
C ALA A 137 16.75 9.75 -18.74
N ASN A 138 17.77 9.68 -19.60
CA ASN A 138 18.60 10.83 -19.97
C ASN A 138 17.83 11.96 -20.68
N ARG A 139 16.78 11.61 -21.44
CA ARG A 139 15.97 12.59 -22.17
C ARG A 139 14.81 13.09 -21.28
N PRO A 140 14.44 14.37 -21.38
CA PRO A 140 13.25 14.89 -20.71
C PRO A 140 12.00 14.32 -21.41
N ARG A 141 11.49 13.22 -20.88
CA ARG A 141 10.27 12.56 -21.36
C ARG A 141 9.15 12.76 -20.33
N MET A 142 7.93 12.89 -20.83
CA MET A 142 6.72 12.90 -20.01
C MET A 142 5.93 11.62 -20.26
N ILE A 143 5.32 11.08 -19.22
CA ILE A 143 4.37 9.98 -19.29
C ILE A 143 3.01 10.49 -18.84
N VAL A 144 1.99 10.16 -19.62
CA VAL A 144 0.60 10.52 -19.36
C VAL A 144 -0.20 9.23 -19.31
N SER A 145 -0.95 9.04 -18.22
CA SER A 145 -1.83 7.90 -18.00
C SER A 145 -3.14 8.42 -17.44
N ARG A 146 -4.26 7.80 -17.79
CA ARG A 146 -5.49 7.98 -17.02
C ARG A 146 -5.31 7.32 -15.65
N VAL A 147 -5.92 7.91 -14.62
CA VAL A 147 -5.81 7.43 -13.22
C VAL A 147 -6.24 5.97 -13.09
N GLU A 148 -7.32 5.59 -13.78
CA GLU A 148 -7.94 4.28 -13.69
C GLU A 148 -7.43 3.26 -14.73
N ASP A 149 -6.38 3.60 -15.48
CA ASP A 149 -5.88 2.78 -16.58
C ASP A 149 -4.42 2.38 -16.33
N THR A 150 -4.01 1.25 -16.91
CA THR A 150 -2.61 0.80 -16.92
C THR A 150 -1.89 1.24 -18.20
N GLU A 151 -2.65 1.53 -19.25
CA GLU A 151 -2.13 2.07 -20.50
C GLU A 151 -1.65 3.51 -20.32
N TYR A 152 -0.58 3.85 -21.02
CA TYR A 152 0.04 5.16 -20.92
C TYR A 152 0.58 5.61 -22.27
N ALA A 153 0.77 6.92 -22.42
CA ALA A 153 1.35 7.55 -23.58
C ALA A 153 2.62 8.30 -23.20
N THR A 154 3.64 8.20 -24.04
CA THR A 154 4.89 8.99 -23.94
C THR A 154 5.10 9.94 -25.13
N GLY A 155 4.08 10.04 -26.01
CA GLY A 155 4.04 10.99 -27.13
C GLY A 155 4.61 10.50 -28.46
N PHE A 156 5.18 9.29 -28.53
CA PHE A 156 5.72 8.73 -29.78
C PHE A 156 4.70 7.84 -30.50
N TRP A 157 4.34 8.20 -31.73
CA TRP A 157 3.32 7.50 -32.52
C TRP A 157 3.73 6.10 -33.02
N TRP A 158 5.03 5.77 -32.99
CA TRP A 158 5.56 4.48 -33.42
C TRP A 158 5.53 3.40 -32.33
N ASN A 159 5.48 3.82 -31.07
CA ASN A 159 5.45 2.88 -29.96
C ASN A 159 4.01 2.38 -29.91
N GLY A 160 3.78 1.10 -30.27
CA GLY A 160 2.46 0.48 -30.47
C GLY A 160 1.51 0.45 -29.27
N HIS A 161 1.66 1.35 -28.31
CA HIS A 161 0.67 1.72 -27.32
C HIS A 161 -0.54 2.34 -28.00
N LYS A 162 -1.73 2.04 -27.47
CA LYS A 162 -2.96 2.69 -27.91
C LYS A 162 -2.80 4.21 -27.74
N PRO A 163 -2.98 5.02 -28.80
CA PRO A 163 -2.95 6.47 -28.65
C PRO A 163 -4.08 6.89 -27.71
N GLN A 164 -3.71 7.47 -26.57
CA GLN A 164 -4.66 8.02 -25.61
C GLN A 164 -5.22 9.31 -26.20
N VAL A 165 -6.44 9.26 -26.70
CA VAL A 165 -7.14 10.40 -27.30
C VAL A 165 -8.05 11.07 -26.28
N TRP A 166 -8.50 12.29 -26.56
CA TRP A 166 -9.45 13.02 -25.71
C TRP A 166 -10.66 12.17 -25.27
N GLN A 167 -11.15 11.30 -26.15
CA GLN A 167 -12.27 10.40 -25.87
C GLN A 167 -11.96 9.36 -24.76
N ASP A 168 -10.71 8.92 -24.62
CA ASP A 168 -10.29 7.99 -23.56
C ASP A 168 -10.27 8.70 -22.18
N PHE A 169 -10.01 10.02 -22.16
CA PHE A 169 -9.98 10.84 -20.95
C PHE A 169 -11.36 11.38 -20.52
N CYS A 170 -12.30 11.55 -21.46
CA CYS A 170 -13.65 12.04 -21.15
C CYS A 170 -14.56 10.99 -20.50
N GLY A 171 -14.14 9.72 -20.46
CA GLY A 171 -14.96 8.62 -19.97
C GLY A 171 -16.19 8.35 -20.85
N ARG A 172 -16.71 7.12 -20.79
CA ARG A 172 -18.08 6.87 -21.24
C ARG A 172 -19.02 7.64 -20.32
N MET A 173 -19.44 8.83 -20.73
CA MET A 173 -20.59 9.56 -20.18
C MET A 173 -21.93 8.85 -20.48
N SER A 174 -21.92 7.53 -20.59
CA SER A 174 -23.00 6.67 -21.07
C SER A 174 -22.96 5.38 -20.26
N ALA A 175 -23.81 5.32 -19.23
CA ALA A 175 -24.38 4.12 -18.57
C ALA A 175 -24.52 4.22 -17.02
N ARG A 176 -24.84 5.40 -16.47
CA ARG A 176 -25.62 5.50 -15.22
C ARG A 176 -26.94 6.23 -15.50
N LEU A 177 -27.76 5.60 -16.32
CA LEU A 177 -29.21 5.83 -16.38
C LEU A 177 -29.85 4.46 -16.62
N ARG A 178 -30.10 3.75 -15.53
CA ARG A 178 -31.17 2.77 -15.32
C ARG A 178 -31.14 2.32 -13.86
#